data_AF-A0A4P9J9W4-F1
#
_entry.id   AF-A0A4P9J9W4-F1
#
_cell.length_a   1.000
_cell.length_b   1.000
_cell.length_c   1.000
_cell.angle_alpha   90.00
_cell.angle_beta   90.00
_cell.angle_gamma   90.00
#
_symmetry.space_group_name_H-M   'P 1'
#
loop_
_entity.id
_entity.type
_entity.pdbx_description
1 polymer ?
#
loop_
_entity_poly.entity_id
_entity_poly.type
_entity_poly.pdbx_seq_one_letter_code
_entity_poly.pdbx_strand_id
1 'polypeptide(L)' 'MHDPHALAEAETYLVHVLETSTPPRDAAAFNLTAAATDFHETTGSWDLRQAGPDAVEELLARHAR' A
#
# COMPACT_ATOMS: atom_id res chain seq x y z
N MET A 1 -2.52 -2.97 19.04
CA MET A 1 -1.09 -3.34 18.98
C MET A 1 -0.79 -3.51 17.51
N HIS A 2 0.05 -2.64 16.94
CA HIS A 2 0.39 -2.71 15.52
C HIS A 2 1.18 -3.99 15.28
N ASP A 3 0.76 -4.82 14.34
CA ASP A 3 1.49 -6.04 13.99
C ASP A 3 2.58 -5.67 12.98
N PRO A 4 3.86 -5.61 13.41
CA PRO A 4 4.94 -5.11 12.55
C PRO A 4 5.20 -6.04 11.36
N HIS A 5 4.80 -7.31 11.46
CA HIS A 5 4.90 -8.25 10.34
C HIS A 5 3.83 -7.94 9.30
N ALA A 6 2.57 -7.73 9.72
CA ALA A 6 1.48 -7.38 8.83
C ALA A 6 1.69 -6.05 8.10
N LEU A 7 2.30 -5.04 8.77
CA LEU A 7 2.71 -3.81 8.11
C LEU A 7 3.77 -4.06 7.04
N ALA A 8 4.84 -4.80 7.36
CA ALA A 8 5.91 -5.08 6.41
C ALA A 8 5.40 -5.87 5.18
N GLU A 9 4.46 -6.80 5.38
CA GLU A 9 3.80 -7.52 4.29
C GLU A 9 2.94 -6.59 3.41
N ALA A 10 2.19 -5.67 4.04
CA ALA A 10 1.42 -4.65 3.36
C ALA A 10 2.31 -3.72 2.52
N GLU A 11 3.40 -3.22 3.08
CA GLU A 11 4.37 -2.38 2.38
C GLU A 11 5.02 -3.14 1.20
N THR A 12 5.40 -4.40 1.41
CA THR A 12 5.96 -5.25 0.35
C THR A 12 4.98 -5.43 -0.80
N TYR A 13 3.69 -5.61 -0.49
CA TYR A 13 2.65 -5.72 -1.51
C TYR A 13 2.46 -4.40 -2.27
N LEU A 14 2.48 -3.26 -1.58
CA LEU A 14 2.42 -1.95 -2.23
C LEU A 14 3.59 -1.71 -3.20
N VAL A 15 4.82 -2.07 -2.81
CA VAL A 15 5.98 -2.05 -3.71
C VAL A 15 5.71 -2.90 -4.94
N HIS A 16 5.24 -4.14 -4.74
CA HIS A 16 4.96 -5.05 -5.85
C HIS A 16 3.91 -4.50 -6.82
N VAL A 17 2.85 -3.85 -6.33
CA VAL A 17 1.85 -3.19 -7.19
C VAL A 17 2.49 -2.07 -8.00
N LEU A 18 3.34 -1.24 -7.40
CA LEU A 18 4.03 -0.15 -8.11
C LEU A 18 5.01 -0.65 -9.19
N GLU A 19 5.74 -1.72 -8.90
CA GLU A 19 6.67 -2.34 -9.86
C GLU A 19 5.95 -3.04 -11.02
N THR A 20 4.78 -3.62 -10.77
CA THR A 20 3.97 -4.33 -11.77
C THR A 20 2.97 -3.43 -12.51
N SER A 21 2.79 -2.19 -12.06
CA SER A 21 1.96 -1.18 -12.73
C SER A 21 2.51 -0.82 -14.12
N THR A 22 1.65 -0.32 -15.01
CA THR A 22 2.05 0.14 -16.35
C THR A 22 1.65 1.61 -16.56
N PRO A 23 2.61 2.56 -16.62
CA PRO A 23 4.05 2.37 -16.45
C PRO A 23 4.44 2.01 -15.00
N PRO A 24 5.58 1.31 -14.79
CA PRO A 24 6.10 1.07 -13.45
C PRO A 24 6.36 2.38 -12.72
N ARG A 25 6.01 2.42 -11.43
CA ARG A 25 6.15 3.60 -10.58
C ARG A 25 7.25 3.37 -9.54
N ASP A 26 8.00 4.42 -9.23
CA ASP A 26 9.06 4.36 -8.23
C ASP A 26 8.44 4.38 -6.82
N ALA A 27 8.74 3.36 -6.01
CA ALA A 27 8.22 3.23 -4.66
C ALA A 27 8.70 4.34 -3.71
N ALA A 28 9.86 4.96 -3.95
CA ALA A 28 10.35 6.05 -3.14
C ALA A 28 9.58 7.37 -3.36
N ALA A 29 8.76 7.44 -4.42
CA ALA A 29 7.83 8.54 -4.65
C ALA A 29 6.58 8.48 -3.75
N PHE A 30 6.41 7.42 -2.95
CA PHE A 30 5.22 7.21 -2.12
C PHE A 30 5.59 6.93 -0.66
N ASN A 31 4.72 7.34 0.27
CA ASN A 31 4.83 6.98 1.67
C ASN A 31 4.06 5.68 1.95
N LEU A 32 4.70 4.54 1.68
CA LEU A 32 4.08 3.21 1.79
C LEU A 32 3.62 2.89 3.21
N THR A 33 4.38 3.27 4.22
CA THR A 33 4.01 3.08 5.63
C THR A 33 2.73 3.82 5.96
N ALA A 34 2.61 5.08 5.52
CA ALA A 34 1.40 5.87 5.72
C ALA A 34 0.20 5.29 4.95
N ALA A 35 0.41 4.85 3.70
CA ALA A 35 -0.62 4.21 2.90
C ALA A 35 -1.15 2.91 3.53
N ALA A 36 -0.24 2.01 3.92
CA ALA A 36 -0.62 0.76 4.58
C ALA A 36 -1.35 1.03 5.90
N THR A 37 -0.91 2.04 6.67
CA THR A 37 -1.55 2.41 7.93
C THR A 37 -2.94 2.99 7.70
N ASP A 38 -3.12 3.90 6.75
CA ASP A 38 -4.42 4.48 6.40
C ASP A 38 -5.42 3.41 5.94
N PHE A 39 -4.96 2.45 5.15
CA PHE A 39 -5.77 1.30 4.74
C PHE A 39 -6.22 0.46 5.93
N HIS A 40 -5.32 0.19 6.88
CA HIS A 40 -5.66 -0.53 8.09
C HIS A 40 -6.63 0.24 8.98
N GLU A 41 -6.45 1.55 9.13
CA GLU A 41 -7.36 2.39 9.91
C GLU A 41 -8.76 2.44 9.29
N THR A 42 -8.84 2.42 7.96
CA THR A 42 -10.12 2.47 7.23
C THR A 42 -10.83 1.13 7.18
N THR A 43 -10.10 0.03 6.98
CA THR A 43 -10.69 -1.31 6.72
C THR A 43 -10.58 -2.27 7.89
N GLY A 44 -9.72 -1.97 8.88
CA GLY A 44 -9.34 -2.88 9.95
C GLY A 44 -8.41 -4.02 9.51
N SER A 45 -7.93 -4.02 8.26
CA SER A 45 -7.11 -5.11 7.68
C SER A 45 -5.79 -4.59 7.11
N TRP A 46 -4.75 -5.43 7.15
CA TRP A 46 -3.47 -5.18 6.45
C TRP A 46 -3.43 -5.84 5.07
N ASP A 47 -4.44 -6.65 4.72
CA ASP A 47 -4.46 -7.39 3.46
C ASP A 47 -5.00 -6.54 2.31
N LEU A 48 -4.11 -5.76 1.71
CA LEU A 48 -4.38 -4.92 0.53
C LEU A 48 -4.78 -5.72 -0.71
N ARG A 49 -4.51 -7.04 -0.76
CA ARG A 49 -4.93 -7.90 -1.89
C ARG A 49 -6.45 -8.01 -1.97
N GLN A 50 -7.14 -7.85 -0.84
CA GLN A 50 -8.61 -7.87 -0.81
C GLN A 50 -9.24 -6.59 -1.35
N ALA A 51 -8.51 -5.47 -1.33
CA ALA A 51 -9.00 -4.19 -1.84
C ALA A 51 -9.01 -4.14 -3.38
N GLY A 52 -8.15 -4.94 -4.01
CA GLY A 52 -7.94 -4.94 -5.45
C GLY A 52 -6.98 -3.84 -5.92
N PRO A 53 -6.42 -3.96 -7.13
CA PRO A 53 -5.38 -3.08 -7.63
C PRO A 53 -5.82 -1.62 -7.74
N ASP A 54 -7.05 -1.34 -8.21
CA ASP A 54 -7.56 0.02 -8.38
C ASP A 54 -7.64 0.79 -7.05
N ALA A 55 -8.10 0.13 -5.98
CA ALA A 55 -8.19 0.74 -4.65
C ALA A 55 -6.80 0.99 -4.06
N VAL A 56 -5.85 0.09 -4.31
CA VAL A 56 -4.46 0.23 -3.89
C VAL A 56 -3.77 1.36 -4.65
N GLU A 57 -4.04 1.53 -5.94
CA GLU A 57 -3.53 2.65 -6.72
C GLU A 57 -4.10 3.99 -6.24
N GLU A 58 -5.41 4.07 -5.94
CA GLU A 58 -6.02 5.27 -5.39
C GLU A 58 -5.43 5.63 -4.02
N LEU A 59 -5.26 4.63 -3.15
CA LEU A 59 -4.60 4.77 -1.85
C LEU A 59 -3.17 5.31 -2.03
N LEU A 60 -2.37 4.69 -2.90
CA LEU A 60 -1.01 5.13 -3.20
C LEU A 60 -0.99 6.57 -3.73
N ALA A 61 -1.92 6.94 -4.62
CA ALA A 61 -2.01 8.29 -5.17
C ALA A 61 -2.26 9.36 -4.08
N ARG A 62 -3.00 9.03 -3.02
CA ARG A 62 -3.22 9.92 -1.86
C ARG A 62 -1.98 10.10 -0.99
N HIS A 63 -1.08 9.12 -1.01
CA HIS A 63 0.17 9.11 -0.25
C HIS A 63 1.42 9.30 -1.13
N ALA A 64 1.26 9.92 -2.30
CA ALA A 64 2.38 10.40 -3.10
C ALA A 64 3.14 11.51 -2.34
N ARG A 65 4.46 11.53 -2.50
CA ARG A 65 5.35 12.49 -1.84
C ARG A 65 5.46 13.82 -2.61
#